data_AF-A0A2U1MHH5-F1
#
_entry.id   AF-A0A2U1MHH5-F1
#
_cell.length_a   1.000
_cell.length_b   1.000
_cell.length_c   1.000
_cell.angle_alpha   90.00
_cell.angle_beta   90.00
_cell.angle_gamma   90.00
#
_symmetry.space_group_name_H-M   'P 1'
#
loop_
_entity.id
_entity.type
_entity.pdbx_description
1 polymer ?
#
loop_
_entity_poly.entity_id
_entity_poly.type
_entity_poly.pdbx_seq_one_letter_code
_entity_poly.pdbx_strand_id
1 'polypeptide(L)'
;MYLLLFYPNRSLCVLVQVEVALRDLILSDYAKKINVNTSVLAQSEIREIILGAEITPPSQQRQQIAETEKQNLVLAVTTRTTNVHGDDSTTSPYKQSAFASKTDWRVRAISATNLYLRVNHIYVNLDDIKETWCTYIVPKIILKKFICIANLRTQISGYLYGVVYEDDVI
;
A
#
# COMPACT_ATOMS: atom_id res chain seq x y z
N MET A 1 -33.65 -0.49 13.51
CA MET A 1 -33.23 0.58 12.59
C MET A 1 -32.00 1.33 13.14
N TYR A 2 -30.91 0.62 13.49
CA TYR A 2 -29.67 1.23 14.02
C TYR A 2 -28.40 0.72 13.31
N LEU A 3 -28.47 -0.37 12.54
CA LEU A 3 -27.30 -0.93 11.85
C LEU A 3 -26.76 -0.06 10.70
N LEU A 4 -27.59 0.81 10.12
CA LEU A 4 -27.22 1.64 8.97
C LEU A 4 -26.30 2.83 9.33
N LEU A 5 -26.03 3.10 10.62
CA LEU A 5 -25.19 4.23 11.04
C LEU A 5 -23.70 3.90 11.16
N PHE A 6 -23.29 2.63 11.08
CA PHE A 6 -21.87 2.24 11.17
C PHE A 6 -21.11 2.42 9.86
N TYR A 7 -21.82 2.45 8.73
CA TYR A 7 -21.21 2.57 7.40
C TYR A 7 -21.53 3.92 6.77
N PRO A 8 -20.59 4.52 6.03
CA PRO A 8 -20.85 5.75 5.31
C PRO A 8 -22.00 5.55 4.32
N ASN A 9 -22.95 6.49 4.30
CA ASN A 9 -24.05 6.47 3.34
C ASN A 9 -23.49 6.72 1.93
N ARG A 10 -23.67 5.75 1.02
CA ARG A 10 -23.14 5.79 -0.35
C ARG A 10 -24.18 5.27 -1.34
N SER A 11 -24.10 5.72 -2.59
CA SER A 11 -24.94 5.20 -3.67
C SER A 11 -24.55 3.76 -4.04
N LEU A 12 -25.48 3.01 -4.65
CA LEU A 12 -25.27 1.62 -5.06
C LEU A 12 -24.06 1.44 -5.98
N CYS A 13 -23.88 2.34 -6.97
CA CYS A 13 -22.73 2.29 -7.88
C CYS A 13 -21.40 2.40 -7.12
N VAL A 14 -21.32 3.28 -6.11
CA VAL A 14 -20.10 3.44 -5.30
C VAL A 14 -19.91 2.25 -4.36
N LEU A 15 -20.99 1.63 -3.86
CA LEU A 15 -20.90 0.41 -3.05
C LEU A 15 -20.25 -0.74 -3.84
N VAL A 16 -20.67 -0.93 -5.10
CA VAL A 16 -20.09 -1.94 -6.00
C VAL A 16 -18.60 -1.69 -6.23
N GLN A 17 -18.19 -0.43 -6.43
CA GLN A 17 -16.78 -0.07 -6.56
C GLN A 17 -15.97 -0.40 -5.30
N VAL A 18 -16.52 -0.10 -4.11
CA VAL A 18 -15.88 -0.43 -2.83
C VAL A 18 -15.79 -1.94 -2.62
N GLU A 19 -16.81 -2.70 -3.00
CA GLU A 19 -16.80 -4.16 -2.92
C GLU A 19 -15.68 -4.76 -3.78
N VAL A 20 -15.52 -4.29 -5.02
CA VAL A 20 -14.42 -4.71 -5.90
C VAL A 20 -13.08 -4.35 -5.28
N ALA A 21 -12.92 -3.12 -4.78
CA ALA A 21 -11.67 -2.69 -4.13
C ALA A 21 -11.32 -3.53 -2.88
N LEU A 22 -12.31 -3.91 -2.08
CA LEU A 22 -12.11 -4.76 -0.90
C LEU A 22 -11.73 -6.20 -1.29
N ARG A 23 -12.40 -6.76 -2.30
CA ARG A 23 -12.05 -8.06 -2.88
C ARG A 23 -10.60 -8.07 -3.34
N ASP A 24 -10.20 -7.07 -4.10
CA ASP A 24 -8.84 -6.94 -4.65
C ASP A 24 -7.80 -6.77 -3.54
N LEU A 25 -8.14 -6.03 -2.47
CA LEU A 25 -7.27 -5.88 -1.30
C LEU A 25 -7.05 -7.22 -0.58
N ILE A 26 -8.12 -7.98 -0.34
CA ILE A 26 -8.04 -9.32 0.30
C ILE A 26 -7.20 -10.26 -0.56
N LEU A 27 -7.48 -10.33 -1.86
CA LEU A 27 -6.76 -11.21 -2.78
C LEU A 27 -5.28 -10.80 -2.90
N SER A 28 -4.98 -9.49 -2.93
CA SER A 28 -3.61 -9.01 -2.95
C SER A 28 -2.83 -9.34 -1.68
N ASP A 29 -3.48 -9.31 -0.50
CA ASP A 29 -2.84 -9.69 0.75
C ASP A 29 -2.56 -11.20 0.80
N TYR A 30 -3.54 -12.01 0.38
CA TYR A 30 -3.40 -13.46 0.28
C TYR A 30 -2.26 -13.87 -0.67
N ALA A 31 -2.23 -13.28 -1.85
CA ALA A 31 -1.19 -13.52 -2.86
C ALA A 31 0.22 -13.23 -2.34
N LYS A 32 0.39 -12.18 -1.54
CA LYS A 32 1.69 -11.85 -0.93
C LYS A 32 2.10 -12.85 0.14
N LYS A 33 1.14 -13.30 0.97
CA LYS A 33 1.41 -14.26 2.05
C LYS A 33 1.80 -15.64 1.53
N ILE A 34 1.11 -16.12 0.49
CA ILE A 34 1.27 -17.48 -0.02
C ILE A 34 2.10 -17.51 -1.33
N ASN A 35 2.51 -16.35 -1.84
CA ASN A 35 3.26 -16.20 -3.09
C ASN A 35 2.53 -16.85 -4.30
N VAL A 36 1.25 -16.52 -4.45
CA VAL A 36 0.38 -17.04 -5.52
C VAL A 36 -0.09 -15.89 -6.41
N ASN A 37 -0.13 -16.11 -7.73
CA ASN A 37 -0.65 -15.13 -8.68
C ASN A 37 -2.18 -15.13 -8.69
N THR A 38 -2.81 -14.01 -8.34
CA THR A 38 -4.28 -13.87 -8.27
C THR A 38 -4.97 -14.04 -9.63
N SER A 39 -4.29 -13.79 -10.74
CA SER A 39 -4.90 -13.86 -12.08
C SER A 39 -5.26 -15.27 -12.53
N VAL A 40 -4.76 -16.30 -11.83
CA VAL A 40 -4.95 -17.72 -12.19
C VAL A 40 -6.05 -18.37 -11.34
N LEU A 41 -6.58 -17.66 -10.34
CA LEU A 41 -7.58 -18.20 -9.43
C LEU A 41 -8.96 -18.32 -10.11
N ALA A 42 -9.58 -19.48 -9.99
CA ALA A 42 -10.96 -19.71 -10.37
C ALA A 42 -11.94 -18.96 -9.44
N GLN A 43 -13.15 -18.68 -9.92
CA GLN A 43 -14.17 -17.99 -9.10
C GLN A 43 -14.53 -18.75 -7.82
N SER A 44 -14.47 -20.09 -7.85
CA SER A 44 -14.66 -20.93 -6.65
C SER A 44 -13.55 -20.71 -5.63
N GLU A 45 -12.29 -20.64 -6.07
CA GLU A 45 -11.12 -20.40 -5.21
C GLU A 45 -11.17 -18.98 -4.63
N ILE A 46 -11.51 -17.97 -5.43
CA ILE A 46 -11.70 -16.59 -4.95
C ILE A 46 -12.76 -16.53 -3.84
N ARG A 47 -13.89 -17.22 -4.03
CA ARG A 47 -14.97 -17.29 -3.03
C ARG A 47 -14.49 -17.95 -1.73
N GLU A 48 -13.74 -19.04 -1.83
CA GLU A 48 -13.19 -19.75 -0.68
C GLU A 48 -12.20 -18.88 0.12
N ILE A 49 -11.32 -18.12 -0.55
CA ILE A 49 -10.40 -17.17 0.12
C ILE A 49 -11.19 -16.12 0.90
N ILE A 50 -12.22 -15.52 0.28
CA ILE A 50 -13.03 -14.47 0.92
C ILE A 50 -13.82 -15.02 2.12
N LEU A 51 -14.25 -16.27 2.04
CA LEU A 51 -14.94 -16.96 3.14
C LEU A 51 -13.99 -17.44 4.25
N GLY A 52 -12.67 -17.31 4.07
CA GLY A 52 -11.66 -17.64 5.07
C GLY A 52 -11.19 -19.10 5.07
N ALA A 53 -11.35 -19.81 3.95
CA ALA A 53 -10.78 -21.14 3.80
C ALA A 53 -9.26 -21.07 3.54
N GLU A 54 -8.49 -21.96 4.18
CA GLU A 54 -7.08 -22.18 3.84
C GLU A 54 -7.01 -22.98 2.54
N ILE A 55 -6.73 -22.31 1.42
CA ILE A 55 -6.57 -23.00 0.14
C ILE A 55 -5.12 -23.43 0.00
N THR A 56 -4.90 -24.74 -0.13
CA THR A 56 -3.60 -25.28 -0.53
C THR A 56 -3.17 -24.62 -1.84
N PRO A 57 -1.93 -24.10 -1.99
CA PRO A 57 -1.52 -23.39 -3.18
C PRO A 57 -1.83 -24.20 -4.45
N PRO A 58 -2.38 -23.59 -5.52
CA PRO A 58 -2.58 -24.29 -6.78
C PRO A 58 -1.23 -24.81 -7.28
N SER A 59 -1.22 -26.01 -7.87
CA SER A 59 0.01 -26.67 -8.32
C SER A 59 0.80 -25.77 -9.29
N GLN A 60 2.14 -25.77 -9.17
CA GLN A 60 3.06 -24.98 -9.99
C GLN A 60 2.83 -25.12 -11.50
N GLN A 61 2.23 -26.23 -11.92
CA GLN A 61 1.91 -26.53 -13.32
C GLN A 61 0.86 -25.56 -13.91
N ARG A 62 -0.11 -25.07 -13.13
CA ARG A 62 -1.07 -24.05 -13.62
C ARG A 62 -0.44 -22.66 -13.74
N GLN A 63 0.59 -22.37 -12.95
CA GLN A 63 1.28 -21.07 -12.98
C GLN A 63 2.09 -20.90 -14.28
N GLN A 64 2.74 -21.97 -14.76
CA GLN A 64 3.55 -21.96 -15.98
C GLN A 64 2.72 -21.72 -17.26
N ILE A 65 1.46 -22.17 -17.28
CA ILE A 65 0.58 -22.03 -18.45
C ILE A 65 0.12 -20.56 -18.62
N ALA A 66 -0.25 -19.89 -17.53
CA ALA A 66 -0.69 -18.49 -17.57
C ALA A 66 0.45 -17.50 -17.87
N GLU A 67 1.69 -17.84 -17.49
CA GLU A 67 2.87 -17.04 -17.80
C GLU A 67 3.24 -17.09 -19.29
N THR A 68 2.94 -18.22 -19.94
CA THR A 68 3.12 -18.42 -21.38
C THR A 68 2.07 -17.65 -22.20
N GLU A 69 0.83 -17.52 -21.72
CA GLU A 69 -0.24 -16.79 -22.43
C GLU A 69 -0.08 -15.26 -22.37
N LYS A 70 0.51 -14.71 -21.30
CA LYS A 70 0.70 -13.25 -21.16
C LYS A 70 1.70 -12.64 -22.15
N GLN A 71 2.64 -13.43 -22.69
CA GLN A 71 3.63 -12.94 -23.65
C GLN A 71 3.02 -12.63 -25.04
N ASN A 72 1.83 -13.16 -25.34
CA ASN A 72 1.22 -13.06 -26.68
C ASN A 72 0.21 -11.91 -26.88
N LEU A 73 -0.04 -11.05 -25.88
CA LEU A 73 -1.13 -10.05 -25.93
C LEU A 73 -0.72 -8.58 -25.76
N VAL A 74 0.56 -8.23 -25.88
CA VAL A 74 1.00 -6.82 -25.80
C VAL A 74 0.79 -6.11 -27.14
N LEU A 75 -0.47 -5.77 -27.47
CA LEU A 75 -0.78 -4.77 -28.50
C LEU A 75 -1.12 -3.44 -27.81
N ALA A 76 -0.18 -2.50 -27.86
CA ALA A 76 -0.35 -1.15 -27.32
C ALA A 76 -1.38 -0.37 -28.16
N VAL A 77 -2.62 -0.26 -27.67
CA VAL A 77 -3.67 0.54 -28.30
C VAL A 77 -3.35 2.03 -28.10
N THR A 78 -3.15 2.75 -29.20
CA THR A 78 -3.02 4.22 -29.19
C THR A 78 -4.37 4.81 -29.55
N THR A 79 -4.94 5.63 -28.65
CA THR A 79 -6.25 6.27 -28.89
C THR A 79 -6.02 7.70 -29.39
N ARG A 80 -6.58 8.01 -30.57
CA ARG A 80 -6.62 9.37 -31.13
C ARG A 80 -7.98 9.98 -30.84
N THR A 81 -7.99 11.18 -30.25
CA THR A 81 -9.22 11.94 -29.97
C THR A 81 -9.05 13.37 -30.47
N THR A 82 -10.03 13.85 -31.24
CA THR A 82 -10.09 15.23 -31.72
C THR A 82 -10.82 16.09 -30.69
N ASN A 83 -10.20 17.20 -30.28
CA ASN A 83 -10.91 18.22 -29.50
C ASN A 83 -11.84 19.03 -30.42
N VAL A 84 -12.82 19.73 -29.84
CA VAL A 84 -13.84 20.54 -30.54
C VAL A 84 -13.25 21.61 -31.49
N HIS A 85 -11.95 21.90 -31.36
CA HIS A 85 -11.18 22.83 -32.19
C HIS A 85 -10.36 22.17 -33.32
N GLY A 86 -10.51 20.86 -33.54
CA GLY A 86 -9.82 20.15 -34.63
C GLY A 86 -8.38 19.72 -34.34
N ASP A 87 -7.89 19.93 -33.11
CA ASP A 87 -6.56 19.48 -32.71
C ASP A 87 -6.53 17.97 -32.42
N ASP A 88 -5.69 17.25 -33.16
CA ASP A 88 -5.42 15.82 -32.99
C ASP A 88 -4.56 15.57 -31.74
N SER A 89 -5.20 15.21 -30.62
CA SER A 89 -4.48 14.80 -29.42
C SER A 89 -4.24 13.28 -29.45
N THR A 90 -2.98 12.88 -29.64
CA THR A 90 -2.56 11.47 -29.55
C THR A 90 -2.15 11.15 -28.12
N THR A 91 -2.96 10.35 -27.42
CA THR A 91 -2.67 9.91 -26.05
C THR A 91 -2.05 8.52 -26.09
N SER A 92 -0.77 8.41 -25.75
CA SER A 92 -0.11 7.13 -25.49
C SER A 92 -0.27 6.75 -24.00
N PRO A 93 -0.21 5.45 -23.65
CA PRO A 93 -0.31 5.00 -22.26
C PRO A 93 0.69 5.71 -21.32
N TYR A 94 1.88 6.02 -21.83
CA TYR A 94 2.92 6.78 -21.13
C TYR A 94 2.49 8.22 -20.80
N LYS A 95 1.80 8.91 -21.72
CA LYS A 95 1.29 10.26 -21.45
C LYS A 95 0.16 10.23 -20.41
N GLN A 96 -0.62 9.16 -20.36
CA GLN A 96 -1.71 9.00 -19.40
C GLN A 96 -1.16 8.75 -17.97
N SER A 97 -0.11 7.93 -17.83
CA SER A 97 0.59 7.76 -16.55
C SER A 97 1.36 9.01 -16.12
N ALA A 98 1.96 9.73 -17.07
CA ALA A 98 2.61 11.01 -16.80
C ALA A 98 1.61 12.12 -16.43
N PHE A 99 0.37 12.12 -16.95
CA PHE A 99 -0.65 13.10 -16.55
C PHE A 99 -1.25 12.83 -15.16
N ALA A 100 -1.32 11.57 -14.73
CA ALA A 100 -1.70 11.18 -13.37
C ALA A 100 -0.69 11.66 -12.30
N SER A 101 0.48 12.17 -12.70
CA SER A 101 1.51 12.69 -11.79
C SER A 101 1.16 14.02 -11.12
N LYS A 102 0.08 14.71 -11.53
CA LYS A 102 -0.41 15.93 -10.87
C LYS A 102 -1.12 15.62 -9.54
N THR A 103 -0.29 15.44 -8.53
CA THR A 103 -0.53 15.78 -7.11
C THR A 103 -1.64 14.99 -6.37
N ASP A 104 -1.35 13.71 -6.09
CA ASP A 104 -2.03 12.87 -5.08
C ASP A 104 -1.86 13.34 -3.62
N TRP A 105 -1.78 14.65 -3.37
CA TRP A 105 -1.56 15.20 -2.02
C TRP A 105 -2.72 14.88 -1.09
N ARG A 106 -3.97 14.84 -1.60
CA ARG A 106 -5.16 14.50 -0.82
C ARG A 106 -5.10 13.07 -0.28
N VAL A 107 -4.82 12.10 -1.16
CA VAL A 107 -4.67 10.68 -0.79
C VAL A 107 -3.55 10.52 0.22
N ARG A 108 -2.43 11.22 0.02
CA ARG A 108 -1.30 11.23 0.96
C ARG A 108 -1.66 11.83 2.31
N ALA A 109 -2.38 12.94 2.35
CA ALA A 109 -2.81 13.59 3.59
C ALA A 109 -3.75 12.67 4.39
N ILE A 110 -4.72 12.04 3.72
CA ILE A 110 -5.63 11.07 4.35
C ILE A 110 -4.85 9.85 4.85
N SER A 111 -3.87 9.36 4.10
CA SER A 111 -3.08 8.19 4.50
C SER A 111 -2.14 8.50 5.66
N ALA A 112 -1.62 9.73 5.75
CA ALA A 112 -0.78 10.19 6.85
C ALA A 112 -1.53 10.19 8.20
N THR A 113 -2.86 10.39 8.21
CA THR A 113 -3.65 10.32 9.44
C THR A 113 -3.67 8.93 10.07
N ASN A 114 -3.24 7.88 9.37
CA ASN A 114 -3.18 6.51 9.87
C ASN A 114 -1.79 6.11 10.40
N LEU A 115 -0.79 7.01 10.35
CA LEU A 115 0.57 6.73 10.82
C LEU A 115 0.63 6.40 12.32
N TYR A 116 -0.33 6.90 13.11
CA TYR A 116 -0.43 6.59 14.55
C TYR A 116 -0.56 5.08 14.83
N LEU A 117 -1.14 4.30 13.90
CA LEU A 117 -1.28 2.85 14.05
C LEU A 117 0.08 2.14 14.09
N ARG A 118 1.09 2.70 13.40
CA ARG A 118 2.45 2.14 13.35
C ARG A 118 3.21 2.32 14.67
N VAL A 119 2.79 3.27 15.50
CA VAL A 119 3.42 3.58 16.79
C VAL A 119 3.23 2.44 17.82
N ASN A 120 2.28 1.53 17.58
CA ASN A 120 2.01 0.39 18.47
C ASN A 120 3.11 -0.68 18.41
N HIS A 121 3.75 -0.86 17.26
CA HIS A 121 4.77 -1.88 17.04
C HIS A 121 6.05 -1.23 16.49
N ILE A 122 6.99 -0.95 17.39
CA ILE A 122 8.28 -0.33 17.06
C ILE A 122 9.37 -1.37 17.30
N TYR A 123 10.14 -1.66 16.25
CA TYR A 123 11.29 -2.56 16.30
C TYR A 123 12.57 -1.74 16.36
N VAL A 124 13.49 -2.12 17.24
CA VAL A 124 14.82 -1.52 17.37
C VAL A 124 15.84 -2.58 16.99
N ASN A 125 16.72 -2.27 16.04
CA ASN A 125 17.81 -3.17 15.66
C ASN A 125 18.90 -3.12 16.76
N LEU A 126 19.39 -4.28 17.20
CA LEU A 126 20.39 -4.45 18.25
C LEU A 126 21.72 -5.05 17.73
N ASP A 127 21.86 -5.25 16.42
CA ASP A 127 22.90 -6.06 15.81
C ASP A 127 24.33 -5.49 15.97
N ASP A 128 24.48 -4.24 16.44
CA ASP A 128 25.76 -3.51 16.51
C ASP A 128 26.03 -2.84 17.88
N ILE A 129 25.65 -3.47 19.01
CA ILE A 129 26.03 -2.95 20.33
C ILE A 129 27.51 -3.24 20.58
N LYS A 130 28.36 -2.22 20.37
CA LYS A 130 29.77 -2.22 20.75
C LYS A 130 29.95 -1.33 21.97
N GLU A 131 30.67 -1.80 22.99
CA GLU A 131 30.90 -1.08 24.26
C GLU A 131 31.56 0.30 24.10
N THR A 132 32.12 0.60 22.94
CA THR A 132 32.81 1.86 22.65
C THR A 132 31.90 3.00 22.17
N TRP A 133 30.60 2.75 21.92
CA TRP A 133 29.70 3.73 21.29
C TRP A 133 28.70 4.30 22.30
N CYS A 134 28.41 5.60 22.19
CA CYS A 134 27.43 6.28 23.04
C CYS A 134 26.04 5.66 22.85
N THR A 135 25.39 5.30 23.96
CA THR A 135 23.98 4.86 23.95
C THR A 135 23.05 6.07 23.97
N TYR A 136 22.22 6.23 22.94
CA TYR A 136 21.24 7.31 22.87
C TYR A 136 19.87 6.85 23.39
N ILE A 137 19.35 7.54 24.40
CA ILE A 137 18.01 7.29 24.93
C ILE A 137 17.05 8.33 24.34
N VAL A 138 16.07 7.87 23.57
CA VAL A 138 15.03 8.73 22.97
C VAL A 138 13.70 8.55 23.71
N PRO A 139 13.11 9.63 24.27
CA PRO A 139 11.80 9.54 24.89
C PRO A 139 10.72 9.09 23.92
N LYS A 140 9.97 8.05 24.31
CA LYS A 140 8.92 7.47 23.45
C LYS A 140 7.92 8.52 22.97
N ILE A 141 7.56 9.51 23.79
CA ILE A 141 6.60 10.56 23.44
C ILE A 141 7.04 11.41 22.23
N ILE A 142 8.32 11.73 22.14
CA ILE A 142 8.88 12.51 21.03
C ILE A 142 8.83 11.66 19.77
N LEU A 143 9.23 10.39 19.87
CA LEU A 143 9.17 9.44 18.76
C LEU A 143 7.73 9.24 18.25
N LYS A 144 6.74 9.09 19.14
CA LYS A 144 5.32 8.97 18.76
C LYS A 144 4.87 10.19 17.97
N LYS A 145 5.15 11.40 18.48
CA LYS A 145 4.77 12.65 17.82
C LYS A 145 5.47 12.79 16.47
N PHE A 146 6.75 12.45 16.39
CA PHE A 146 7.53 12.52 15.16
C PHE A 146 6.96 11.59 14.08
N ILE A 147 6.56 10.37 14.43
CA ILE A 147 5.91 9.44 13.49
C ILE A 147 4.55 9.98 13.02
N CYS A 148 3.76 10.61 13.91
CA CYS A 148 2.45 11.15 13.55
C CYS A 148 2.51 12.37 12.61
N ILE A 149 3.57 13.20 12.69
CA ILE A 149 3.77 14.32 11.75
C ILE A 149 4.46 13.90 10.46
N ALA A 150 4.91 12.65 10.37
CA ALA A 150 5.69 12.16 9.24
C ALA A 150 4.85 12.00 7.96
N ASN A 151 5.48 11.53 6.88
CA ASN A 151 4.85 11.30 5.59
C ASN A 151 5.26 9.94 5.03
N LEU A 152 4.36 9.30 4.27
CA LEU A 152 4.60 7.96 3.70
C LEU A 152 5.52 7.95 2.48
N ARG A 153 5.68 9.07 1.78
CA ARG A 153 6.46 9.15 0.53
C ARG A 153 7.67 10.07 0.62
N THR A 154 7.61 11.09 1.45
CA THR A 154 8.70 12.06 1.63
C THR A 154 9.39 11.80 2.96
N GLN A 155 10.72 11.69 2.95
CA GLN A 155 11.49 11.57 4.18
C GLN A 155 11.44 12.87 4.97
N ILE A 156 11.26 12.76 6.28
CA ILE A 156 11.26 13.89 7.22
C ILE A 156 12.40 13.64 8.20
N SER A 157 13.17 14.68 8.47
CA SER A 157 14.32 14.65 9.36
C SER A 157 14.17 15.76 10.40
N GLY A 158 14.79 15.56 11.56
CA GLY A 158 14.84 16.55 12.63
C GLY A 158 16.17 16.45 13.37
N TYR A 159 16.58 17.55 13.97
CA TYR A 159 17.75 17.58 14.85
C TYR A 159 17.35 17.09 16.25
N LEU A 160 18.18 16.25 16.84
CA LEU A 160 18.05 15.81 18.22
C LEU A 160 19.05 16.59 19.07
N TYR A 161 18.55 17.18 20.15
CA TYR A 161 19.37 17.81 21.17
C TYR A 161 19.17 17.07 22.47
N GLY A 162 20.25 16.92 23.24
CA GLY A 162 20.24 16.23 24.51
C GLY A 162 21.45 16.64 25.32
N VAL A 163 21.45 16.19 26.57
CA VAL A 163 22.59 16.31 27.48
C VAL A 163 23.15 14.92 27.72
N VAL A 164 24.46 14.83 27.85
CA VAL A 164 25.11 13.61 28.32
C VAL A 164 24.89 13.55 29.83
N TYR A 165 24.50 12.38 30.33
CA TYR A 165 24.36 12.12 31.74
C TYR A 165 25.70 11.58 32.25
N GLU A 166 26.39 12.29 33.13
CA GLU A 166 27.65 11.87 33.75
C GLU A 166 27.41 11.10 35.06
N ASP A 167 26.59 10.05 35.05
CA ASP A 167 26.46 9.18 36.23
C ASP A 167 26.80 7.71 35.89
N ASP A 168 27.99 7.48 35.34
CA ASP A 168 28.70 6.21 35.48
C ASP A 168 29.72 6.32 36.63
N VAL A 169 29.24 6.72 37.82
CA VAL A 169 29.94 6.42 39.08
C VAL A 169 29.22 5.23 39.71
N ILE A 170 29.71 4.03 39.37
CA ILE A 170 29.45 2.80 40.12
C ILE A 170 30.15 2.91 41.48
#